data_AF-T1GQD5-F1
#
_entry.id   AF-T1GQD5-F1
#
_cell.length_a   1.000
_cell.length_b   1.000
_cell.length_c   1.000
_cell.angle_alpha   90.00
_cell.angle_beta   90.00
_cell.angle_gamma   90.00
#
_symmetry.space_group_name_H-M   'P 1'
#
loop_
_entity.id
_entity.type
_entity.pdbx_description
1 polymer ?
#
loop_
_entity_poly.entity_id
_entity_poly.type
_entity_poly.pdbx_seq_one_letter_code
_entity_poly.pdbx_strand_id
1 'polypeptide(L)' 'MAWLIVEINSQVALFRDMLIHVGQSKDCPELREKIRKLRRSCIEACKHTGHLILPQVKRSNFFVGM' A
#
# COMPACT_ATOMS: atom_id res chain seq x y z
N MET A 1 -12.03 -8.97 3.66
CA MET A 1 -11.53 -7.64 4.11
C MET A 1 -10.13 -7.72 4.71
N ALA A 2 -9.88 -8.55 5.73
CA ALA A 2 -8.55 -8.67 6.35
C ALA A 2 -7.41 -8.98 5.36
N TRP A 3 -7.66 -9.82 4.35
CA TRP A 3 -6.69 -10.13 3.29
C TRP A 3 -6.18 -8.89 2.52
N LEU A 4 -7.05 -7.91 2.23
CA LEU A 4 -6.66 -6.70 1.48
C LEU A 4 -5.67 -5.84 2.25
N ILE A 5 -5.84 -5.77 3.59
CA ILE A 5 -4.94 -5.03 4.47
C ILE A 5 -3.60 -5.75 4.59
N VAL A 6 -3.62 -7.09 4.72
CA VAL A 6 -2.41 -7.92 4.74
C VAL A 6 -1.61 -7.75 3.45
N GLU A 7 -2.29 -7.77 2.30
CA GLU A 7 -1.66 -7.58 0.99
C GLU A 7 -0.99 -6.20 0.86
N ILE A 8 -1.66 -5.12 1.26
CA ILE A 8 -1.07 -3.78 1.29
C ILE A 8 0.16 -3.74 2.20
N ASN A 9 0.08 -4.35 3.39
CA ASN A 9 1.20 -4.39 4.32
C ASN A 9 2.41 -5.13 3.74
N SER A 10 2.20 -6.26 3.05
CA SER A 10 3.26 -7.00 2.37
C SER A 10 3.93 -6.17 1.27
N GLN A 11 3.15 -5.45 0.45
CA GLN A 11 3.71 -4.58 -0.59
C GLN A 11 4.50 -3.41 -0.01
N VAL A 12 4.02 -2.80 1.09
CA VAL A 12 4.74 -1.72 1.79
C VAL A 12 6.03 -2.23 2.42
N ALA A 13 6.04 -3.43 3.00
CA ALA A 13 7.25 -4.05 3.53
C ALA A 13 8.31 -4.23 2.44
N LEU A 14 7.92 -4.84 1.30
CA LEU A 14 8.82 -4.99 0.15
C LEU A 14 9.32 -3.64 -0.37
N PHE A 15 8.46 -2.62 -0.41
CA PHE A 15 8.85 -1.28 -0.84
C PHE A 15 9.93 -0.67 0.07
N ARG A 16 9.82 -0.83 1.39
CA ARG A 16 10.84 -0.38 2.33
C ARG A 16 12.16 -1.12 2.15
N ASP A 17 12.12 -2.44 1.98
CA ASP A 17 13.33 -3.24 1.77
C ASP A 17 14.09 -2.79 0.52
N MET A 18 13.35 -2.48 -0.55
CA MET A 18 13.96 -1.96 -1.78
C MET A 18 14.54 -0.55 -1.62
N LEU A 19 13.93 0.30 -0.80
CA LEU A 19 14.41 1.66 -0.55
C LEU A 19 15.75 1.68 0.19
N ILE A 20 16.04 0.68 1.02
CA ILE A 20 17.34 0.56 1.71
C ILE A 20 18.51 0.54 0.71
N HIS A 21 18.29 0.00 -0.49
CA HIS A 21 19.32 -0.11 -1.51
C HIS A 21 19.54 1.16 -2.34
N VAL A 22 18.71 2.19 -2.18
CA VAL A 22 18.88 3.48 -2.87
C VAL A 22 20.11 4.20 -2.30
N GLY A 23 20.97 4.71 -3.18
CA GLY A 23 22.27 5.30 -2.80
C GLY A 23 23.32 4.28 -2.35
N GLN A 24 23.03 2.98 -2.40
CA GLN A 24 24.01 1.90 -2.16
C GLN A 24 24.55 1.34 -3.48
N SER A 25 25.50 0.41 -3.41
CA SER A 25 26.08 -0.26 -4.58
C SER A 25 25.07 -0.99 -5.48
N LYS A 26 23.89 -1.32 -4.95
CA LYS A 26 22.79 -1.97 -5.67
C LYS A 26 21.82 -0.98 -6.34
N ASP A 27 22.06 0.33 -6.22
CA ASP A 27 21.21 1.35 -6.82
C ASP A 27 21.42 1.43 -8.33
N CYS A 28 20.53 0.78 -9.08
CA CYS A 28 20.57 0.74 -10.54
C CYS A 28 19.21 1.11 -11.17
N PRO A 29 19.16 1.41 -12.49
CA PRO A 29 17.92 1.75 -13.18
C PRO A 29 16.81 0.71 -13.01
N GLU A 30 17.16 -0.58 -12.98
CA GLU A 30 16.21 -1.68 -12.83
C GLU A 30 15.57 -1.69 -11.44
N LEU A 31 16.38 -1.49 -10.38
CA LEU A 31 15.87 -1.35 -9.02
C LEU A 31 14.96 -0.13 -8.90
N ARG A 32 15.41 1.02 -9.42
CA ARG A 32 14.65 2.27 -9.42
C ARG A 32 13.30 2.11 -10.12
N GLU A 33 13.24 1.37 -11.23
CA GLU A 33 11.97 1.11 -11.92
C GLU A 33 11.07 0.15 -11.14
N LYS A 34 11.62 -0.91 -10.54
CA LYS A 34 10.84 -1.78 -9.65
C LYS A 34 10.23 -0.99 -8.47
N ILE A 35 11.00 -0.08 -7.85
CA ILE A 35 10.52 0.81 -6.78
C ILE A 35 9.35 1.67 -7.28
N ARG A 36 9.48 2.28 -8.46
CA ARG A 36 8.41 3.10 -9.06
C ARG A 36 7.15 2.29 -9.34
N LYS A 37 7.28 1.08 -9.90
CA LYS A 37 6.16 0.17 -10.16
C LYS A 37 5.45 -0.23 -8.88
N LEU A 38 6.20 -0.70 -7.88
CA LEU A 38 5.63 -1.15 -6.60
C LEU A 38 4.91 -0.01 -5.87
N ARG A 39 5.46 1.20 -5.90
CA ARG A 39 4.80 2.39 -5.34
C ARG A 39 3.46 2.67 -6.00
N ARG A 40 3.37 2.59 -7.33
CA ARG A 40 2.10 2.77 -8.06
C ARG A 40 1.09 1.69 -7.66
N SER A 41 1.51 0.43 -7.63
CA SER A 41 0.65 -0.68 -7.21
C SER A 41 0.12 -0.53 -5.79
N CYS A 42 0.96 -0.11 -4.84
CA CYS A 42 0.54 0.17 -3.46
C CYS A 42 -0.55 1.24 -3.41
N ILE A 43 -0.37 2.35 -4.14
CA ILE A 43 -1.33 3.45 -4.15
C ILE A 43 -2.68 2.99 -4.71
N GLU A 44 -2.67 2.24 -5.81
CA GLU A 44 -3.90 1.73 -6.42
C GLU A 44 -4.61 0.71 -5.51
N ALA A 45 -3.86 -0.20 -4.86
CA ALA A 45 -4.40 -1.14 -3.89
C ALA A 45 -5.02 -0.42 -2.69
N CYS A 46 -4.38 0.64 -2.18
CA CYS A 46 -4.89 1.47 -1.10
C CYS A 46 -6.18 2.21 -1.50
N LYS A 47 -6.23 2.82 -2.69
CA LYS A 47 -7.45 3.50 -3.20
C LYS A 47 -8.61 2.52 -3.32
N HIS A 48 -8.37 1.38 -3.96
CA HIS A 48 -9.36 0.33 -4.14
C HIS A 48 -9.89 -0.19 -2.79
N THR A 49 -8.98 -0.50 -1.87
CA THR A 49 -9.34 -0.96 -0.52
C THR A 49 -10.09 0.13 0.26
N GLY A 50 -9.69 1.40 0.11
CA GLY A 50 -10.40 2.55 0.67
C GLY A 50 -11.84 2.66 0.17
N HIS A 51 -12.09 2.48 -1.13
CA HIS A 51 -13.45 2.48 -1.68
C HIS A 51 -14.34 1.36 -1.10
N LEU A 52 -13.74 0.22 -0.75
CA LEU A 52 -14.47 -0.90 -0.17
C LEU A 52 -14.74 -0.72 1.33
N ILE A 53 -13.78 -0.16 2.08
CA ILE A 53 -13.83 -0.06 3.55
C ILE A 53 -14.50 1.24 4.01
N LEU A 54 -14.19 2.39 3.39
CA LEU A 54 -14.67 3.70 3.84
C LEU A 54 -16.21 3.82 3.94
N PRO A 55 -17.02 3.28 3.00
CA PRO A 55 -18.47 3.30 3.15
C PRO A 55 -18.96 2.53 4.39
N GLN A 56 -18.27 1.45 4.76
CA GLN A 56 -18.62 0.61 5.91
C GLN A 56 -18.22 1.28 7.23
N VAL A 57 -17.07 1.96 7.26
CA VAL A 57 -16.62 2.77 8.41
C VAL A 57 -17.56 3.94 8.64
N LYS A 58 -17.97 4.65 7.57
CA LYS A 58 -18.95 5.75 7.66
C LYS A 58 -20.31 5.30 8.18
N ARG A 59 -20.80 4.12 7.76
CA ARG A 59 -22.02 3.52 8.34
C ARG A 59 -21.83 3.20 9.82
N SER A 60 -20.73 2.58 10.19
CA SER A 60 -20.46 2.20 11.59
C SER A 60 -20.42 3.43 12.51
N ASN A 61 -19.81 4.54 12.09
CA ASN A 61 -19.84 5.80 12.84
C ASN A 61 -21.24 6.43 12.93
N PHE A 62 -22.11 6.19 11.94
CA PHE A 62 -23.50 6.66 11.99
C PHE A 62 -24.36 5.86 12.97
N PHE A 63 -24.07 4.57 13.16
CA PHE A 63 -24.76 3.70 14.13
C PHE A 63 -24.31 3.91 15.58
N VAL A 64 -23.10 4.44 15.84
CA VAL A 64 -22.63 4.75 17.20
C VAL A 64 -23.14 6.12 17.69
N GLY A 65 -23.73 6.93 16.80
CA GLY A 65 -24.29 8.25 17.11
C GLY A 65 -25.82 8.30 17.26
N MET A 66 -26.51 7.16 17.33
CA MET A 66 -27.96 7.06 17.56
C MET A 66 -28.26 6.23 18.81
#